data_AF-R9AQB3-F1
#
_entry.id   AF-R9AQB3-F1
#
_cell.length_a   1.000
_cell.length_b   1.000
_cell.length_c   1.000
_cell.angle_alpha   90.00
_cell.angle_beta   90.00
_cell.angle_gamma   90.00
#
_symmetry.space_group_name_H-M   'P 1'
#
loop_
_entity.id
_entity.type
_entity.pdbx_description
1 polymer ?
#
loop_
_entity_poly.entity_id
_entity_poly.type
_entity_poly.pdbx_seq_one_letter_code
_entity_poly.pdbx_strand_id
1 'polypeptide(L)'
;MSNDRENKLQELRQRMQKSSTDNRAAVHDEHNTSKNQVRVAHKLEKKEKLADAIQEKKRVVEEGEDVERSKNMDYSIEDNENWEKKLKQKARNARFEFDDAEQVSQRRYKKDLAYIKPNMATYNKQKEQALGLPPGTITDDSSNADKSSTVDLYREADSLIYADHKPTDEDLDKLTNKVNDDIHRRKNFSRKRPEKEEDKTYINDRNKVFNNKINRYFNQYTKEIRESFERGTAL
;
A
#
# COMPACT_ATOMS: atom_id res chain seq x y z
N MET A 1 58.66 16.96 29.03
CA MET A 1 57.85 17.12 30.27
C MET A 1 56.56 17.91 30.08
N SER A 2 56.57 19.17 29.58
CA SER A 2 55.30 19.91 29.33
C SER A 2 54.55 19.39 28.09
N ASN A 3 55.27 19.20 26.98
CA ASN A 3 54.69 18.73 25.71
C ASN A 3 54.08 17.32 25.80
N ASP A 4 54.64 16.43 26.62
CA ASP A 4 54.14 15.05 26.76
C ASP A 4 52.78 14.99 27.46
N ARG A 5 52.52 15.90 28.42
CA ARG A 5 51.21 16.01 29.09
C ARG A 5 50.16 16.60 28.17
N GLU A 6 50.51 17.61 27.37
CA GLU A 6 49.61 18.21 26.39
C GLU A 6 49.25 17.21 25.28
N ASN A 7 50.22 16.47 24.76
CA ASN A 7 49.99 15.41 23.77
C ASN A 7 49.07 14.32 24.34
N LYS A 8 49.27 13.91 25.60
CA LYS A 8 48.42 12.92 26.27
C LYS A 8 46.99 13.44 26.51
N LEU A 9 46.82 14.73 26.80
CA LEU A 9 45.51 15.37 26.93
C LEU A 9 44.78 15.42 25.57
N GLN A 10 45.49 15.76 24.49
CA GLN A 10 44.94 15.76 23.14
C GLN A 10 44.52 14.34 22.71
N GLU A 11 45.34 13.34 22.99
CA GLU A 11 45.01 11.93 22.75
C GLU A 11 43.74 11.51 23.50
N LEU A 12 43.61 11.89 24.79
CA LEU A 12 42.41 11.64 25.59
C LEU A 12 41.18 12.33 25.00
N ARG A 13 41.29 13.59 24.56
CA ARG A 13 40.19 14.32 23.91
C ARG A 13 39.77 13.67 22.60
N GLN A 14 40.72 13.26 21.77
CA GLN A 14 40.45 12.53 20.53
C GLN A 14 39.78 11.18 20.81
N ARG A 15 40.23 10.47 21.84
CA ARG A 15 39.62 9.19 22.26
C ARG A 15 38.19 9.38 22.75
N MET A 16 37.90 10.44 23.51
CA MET A 16 36.54 10.77 23.92
C MET A 16 35.64 11.19 22.75
N GLN A 17 36.16 11.94 21.79
CA GLN A 17 35.39 12.29 20.59
C GLN A 17 35.09 11.05 19.75
N LYS A 18 36.07 10.18 19.52
CA LYS A 18 35.89 8.90 18.83
C LYS A 18 34.86 8.02 19.53
N SER A 19 34.96 7.83 20.84
CA SER A 19 33.97 7.03 21.57
C SER A 19 32.56 7.64 21.50
N SER A 20 32.44 8.98 21.53
CA SER A 20 31.15 9.64 21.36
C SER A 20 30.56 9.46 19.96
N THR A 21 31.39 9.52 18.91
CA THR A 21 30.92 9.31 17.54
C THR A 21 30.55 7.85 17.30
N ASP A 22 31.37 6.92 17.79
CA ASP A 22 31.17 5.48 17.64
C ASP A 22 29.92 5.02 18.40
N ASN A 23 29.70 5.51 19.62
CA ASN A 23 28.48 5.23 20.38
C ASN A 23 27.24 5.78 19.67
N ARG A 24 27.30 7.00 19.11
CA ARG A 24 26.18 7.57 18.35
C ARG A 24 25.88 6.77 17.08
N ALA A 25 26.92 6.33 16.37
CA ALA A 25 26.78 5.46 15.20
C ALA A 25 26.16 4.11 15.59
N ALA A 26 26.66 3.47 16.65
CA ALA A 26 26.15 2.19 17.16
C ALA A 26 24.67 2.27 17.57
N VAL A 27 24.26 3.33 18.28
CA VAL A 27 22.84 3.54 18.64
C VAL A 27 21.98 3.71 17.39
N HIS A 28 22.47 4.45 16.39
CA HIS A 28 21.74 4.65 15.15
C HIS A 28 21.65 3.35 14.33
N ASP A 29 22.70 2.54 14.34
CA ASP A 29 22.74 1.24 13.68
C ASP A 29 21.84 0.23 14.38
N GLU A 30 21.82 0.17 15.72
CA GLU A 30 20.89 -0.66 16.49
C GLU A 30 19.43 -0.27 16.27
N HIS A 31 19.15 1.02 16.25
CA HIS A 31 17.82 1.53 15.91
C HIS A 31 17.44 1.20 14.45
N ASN A 32 18.39 1.23 13.52
CA ASN A 32 18.17 0.82 12.14
C ASN A 32 17.98 -0.69 12.00
N THR A 33 18.73 -1.52 12.72
CA THR A 33 18.63 -2.99 12.66
C THR A 33 17.33 -3.46 13.29
N SER A 34 16.93 -2.93 14.46
CA SER A 34 15.65 -3.23 15.10
C SER A 34 14.46 -2.89 14.19
N LYS A 35 14.45 -1.70 13.57
CA LYS A 35 13.43 -1.33 12.58
C LYS A 35 13.40 -2.26 11.37
N ASN A 36 14.55 -2.78 10.95
CA ASN A 36 14.67 -3.60 9.75
C ASN A 36 14.56 -5.11 10.00
N GLN A 37 14.62 -5.57 11.26
CA GLN A 37 14.70 -6.98 11.62
C GLN A 37 13.54 -7.79 11.04
N VAL A 38 12.31 -7.30 11.20
CA VAL A 38 11.10 -7.96 10.66
C VAL A 38 11.15 -8.07 9.14
N ARG A 39 11.59 -7.00 8.47
CA ARG A 39 11.71 -6.98 7.00
C ARG A 39 12.81 -7.93 6.51
N VAL A 40 13.94 -8.00 7.20
CA VAL A 40 15.05 -8.90 6.89
C VAL A 40 14.63 -10.35 7.12
N ALA A 41 13.97 -10.64 8.24
CA ALA A 41 13.43 -11.97 8.55
C ALA A 41 12.47 -12.46 7.46
N HIS A 42 11.48 -11.65 7.05
CA HIS A 42 10.60 -12.01 5.94
C HIS A 42 11.32 -12.20 4.60
N LYS A 43 12.42 -11.48 4.35
CA LYS A 43 13.21 -11.65 3.13
C LYS A 43 14.01 -12.96 3.18
N LEU A 44 14.54 -13.32 4.34
CA LEU A 44 15.26 -14.56 4.57
C LEU A 44 14.31 -15.76 4.47
N GLU A 45 13.17 -15.71 5.13
CA GLU A 45 12.11 -16.74 5.04
C GLU A 45 11.66 -16.98 3.59
N LYS A 46 11.49 -15.90 2.79
CA LYS A 46 11.18 -16.04 1.35
C LYS A 46 12.29 -16.71 0.55
N LYS A 47 13.55 -16.46 0.89
CA LYS A 47 14.69 -17.10 0.23
C LYS A 47 14.77 -18.58 0.58
N GLU A 48 14.55 -18.93 1.84
CA GLU A 48 14.49 -20.31 2.31
C GLU A 48 13.38 -21.08 1.60
N LYS A 49 12.14 -20.59 1.63
CA LYS A 49 11.02 -21.21 0.89
C LYS A 49 11.28 -21.38 -0.61
N LEU A 50 11.98 -20.42 -1.22
CA LEU A 50 12.38 -20.52 -2.62
C LEU A 50 13.45 -21.60 -2.83
N ALA A 51 14.45 -21.67 -1.96
CA ALA A 51 15.48 -22.69 -2.00
C ALA A 51 14.88 -24.09 -1.82
N ASP A 52 13.99 -24.28 -0.85
CA ASP A 52 13.27 -25.53 -0.61
C ASP A 52 12.44 -25.91 -1.84
N ALA A 53 11.69 -24.97 -2.43
CA ALA A 53 10.93 -25.21 -3.65
C ALA A 53 11.82 -25.57 -4.86
N ILE A 54 13.07 -25.08 -4.92
CA ILE A 54 14.03 -25.50 -5.95
C ILE A 54 14.55 -26.90 -5.68
N GLN A 55 14.88 -27.23 -4.43
CA GLN A 55 15.35 -28.55 -4.05
C GLN A 55 14.27 -29.61 -4.31
N GLU A 56 13.03 -29.34 -3.94
CA GLU A 56 11.90 -30.24 -4.20
C GLU A 56 11.67 -30.46 -5.69
N LYS A 57 11.72 -29.38 -6.50
CA LYS A 57 11.65 -29.53 -7.96
C LYS A 57 12.77 -30.38 -8.51
N LYS A 58 14.01 -30.26 -8.00
CA LYS A 58 15.12 -31.12 -8.42
C LYS A 58 14.87 -32.58 -8.05
N ARG A 59 14.40 -32.84 -6.83
CA ARG A 59 14.06 -34.18 -6.34
C ARG A 59 13.02 -34.86 -7.23
N VAL A 60 11.93 -34.17 -7.54
CA VAL A 60 10.85 -34.68 -8.41
C VAL A 60 11.36 -34.96 -9.83
N VAL A 61 12.24 -34.11 -10.38
CA VAL A 61 12.87 -34.34 -11.69
C VAL A 61 13.84 -35.53 -11.67
N GLU A 62 14.62 -35.69 -10.60
CA GLU A 62 15.55 -36.82 -10.41
C GLU A 62 14.80 -38.15 -10.24
N GLU A 63 13.64 -38.13 -9.57
CA GLU A 63 12.72 -39.27 -9.44
C GLU A 63 12.01 -39.60 -10.78
N GLY A 64 12.08 -38.70 -11.78
CA GLY A 64 11.50 -38.88 -13.12
C GLY A 64 10.01 -38.55 -13.21
N GLU A 65 9.47 -37.85 -12.22
CA GLU A 65 8.07 -37.44 -12.17
C GLU A 65 7.84 -36.06 -12.83
N ASP A 66 6.62 -35.81 -13.28
CA ASP A 66 6.23 -34.50 -13.81
C ASP A 66 5.96 -33.51 -12.66
N VAL A 67 6.82 -32.49 -12.58
CA VAL A 67 6.79 -31.41 -11.59
C VAL A 67 5.47 -30.65 -11.55
N GLU A 68 4.79 -30.48 -12.68
CA GLU A 68 3.52 -29.76 -12.69
C GLU A 68 2.37 -30.66 -12.24
N ARG A 69 2.47 -31.97 -12.51
CA ARG A 69 1.49 -32.95 -12.02
C ARG A 69 1.54 -33.11 -10.51
N SER A 70 2.73 -33.18 -9.91
CA SER A 70 2.86 -33.31 -8.44
C SER A 70 2.29 -32.08 -7.72
N LYS A 71 2.63 -30.86 -8.16
CA LYS A 71 2.06 -29.63 -7.61
C LYS A 71 0.54 -29.55 -7.76
N ASN A 72 0.00 -30.03 -8.88
CA ASN A 72 -1.45 -30.00 -9.10
C ASN A 72 -2.21 -30.91 -8.12
N MET A 73 -1.57 -31.94 -7.57
CA MET A 73 -2.16 -32.80 -6.54
C MET A 73 -2.21 -32.14 -5.16
N ASP A 74 -1.35 -31.17 -4.90
CA ASP A 74 -1.32 -30.44 -3.61
C ASP A 74 -2.46 -29.43 -3.48
N TYR A 75 -3.06 -28.99 -4.60
CA TYR A 75 -4.15 -28.03 -4.58
C TYR A 75 -5.49 -28.68 -4.23
N SER A 76 -6.07 -28.27 -3.10
CA SER A 76 -7.45 -28.62 -2.76
C SER A 76 -8.46 -27.88 -3.63
N ILE A 77 -9.66 -28.44 -3.77
CA ILE A 77 -10.79 -27.78 -4.47
C ILE A 77 -11.09 -26.42 -3.82
N GLU A 78 -11.07 -26.34 -2.49
CA GLU A 78 -11.33 -25.09 -1.75
C GLU A 78 -10.27 -24.01 -2.03
N ASP A 79 -9.00 -24.41 -2.17
CA ASP A 79 -7.91 -23.50 -2.50
C ASP A 79 -8.08 -22.93 -3.91
N ASN A 80 -8.48 -23.78 -4.87
CA ASN A 80 -8.80 -23.36 -6.22
C ASN A 80 -9.99 -22.40 -6.26
N GLU A 81 -11.09 -22.69 -5.55
CA GLU A 81 -12.25 -21.79 -5.49
C GLU A 81 -11.90 -20.43 -4.89
N ASN A 82 -11.14 -20.41 -3.80
CA ASN A 82 -10.65 -19.18 -3.18
C ASN A 82 -9.72 -18.39 -4.12
N TRP A 83 -8.88 -19.09 -4.87
CA TRP A 83 -8.00 -18.50 -5.85
C TRP A 83 -8.77 -17.89 -7.03
N GLU A 84 -9.75 -18.60 -7.58
CA GLU A 84 -10.63 -18.10 -8.63
C GLU A 84 -11.44 -16.88 -8.16
N LYS A 85 -11.96 -16.91 -6.95
CA LYS A 85 -12.66 -15.77 -6.32
C LYS A 85 -11.74 -14.55 -6.24
N LYS A 86 -10.47 -14.75 -5.87
CA LYS A 86 -9.45 -13.69 -5.82
C LYS A 86 -9.12 -13.16 -7.22
N LEU A 87 -8.98 -14.03 -8.22
CA LEU A 87 -8.76 -13.65 -9.61
C LEU A 87 -9.93 -12.84 -10.16
N LYS A 88 -11.17 -13.28 -9.93
CA LYS A 88 -12.40 -12.58 -10.32
C LYS A 88 -12.49 -11.20 -9.67
N GLN A 89 -12.17 -11.09 -8.38
CA GLN A 89 -12.11 -9.81 -7.68
C GLN A 89 -11.02 -8.89 -8.25
N LYS A 90 -9.84 -9.44 -8.57
CA LYS A 90 -8.75 -8.70 -9.20
C LYS A 90 -9.13 -8.20 -10.59
N ALA A 91 -9.78 -9.04 -11.41
CA ALA A 91 -10.28 -8.67 -12.73
C ALA A 91 -11.31 -7.54 -12.65
N ARG A 92 -12.27 -7.63 -11.71
CA ARG A 92 -13.23 -6.56 -11.43
C ARG A 92 -12.54 -5.25 -11.05
N ASN A 93 -11.52 -5.34 -10.18
CA ASN A 93 -10.79 -4.16 -9.72
C ASN A 93 -9.84 -3.58 -10.79
N ALA A 94 -9.49 -4.36 -11.82
CA ALA A 94 -8.67 -3.95 -12.95
C ALA A 94 -9.46 -3.20 -14.04
N ARG A 95 -10.78 -3.02 -13.88
CA ARG A 95 -11.56 -2.17 -14.79
C ARG A 95 -11.23 -0.70 -14.54
N PHE A 96 -10.29 -0.16 -15.32
CA PHE A 96 -9.78 1.22 -15.22
C PHE A 96 -10.55 2.23 -16.06
N GLU A 97 -11.51 1.78 -16.86
CA GLU A 97 -12.33 2.64 -17.69
C GLU A 97 -13.17 3.61 -16.82
N PHE A 98 -13.33 4.81 -17.37
CA PHE A 98 -14.22 5.81 -16.85
C PHE A 98 -15.58 5.62 -17.53
N ASP A 99 -16.57 5.18 -16.74
CA ASP A 99 -17.96 5.10 -17.17
C ASP A 99 -18.70 6.36 -16.72
N ASP A 100 -18.91 6.50 -15.41
CA ASP A 100 -19.65 7.58 -14.76
C ASP A 100 -18.97 8.05 -13.45
N ALA A 101 -19.24 9.30 -13.06
CA ALA A 101 -18.72 9.93 -11.86
C ALA A 101 -19.20 9.22 -10.57
N GLU A 102 -20.45 8.76 -10.51
CA GLU A 102 -20.96 8.04 -9.33
C GLU A 102 -20.28 6.68 -9.18
N GLN A 103 -20.07 5.96 -10.29
CA GLN A 103 -19.35 4.69 -10.24
C GLN A 103 -17.89 4.87 -9.83
N VAL A 104 -17.23 5.96 -10.24
CA VAL A 104 -15.88 6.31 -9.76
C VAL A 104 -15.88 6.60 -8.27
N SER A 105 -16.85 7.39 -7.77
CA SER A 105 -16.95 7.71 -6.34
C SER A 105 -17.21 6.45 -5.50
N GLN A 106 -18.11 5.57 -5.96
CA GLN A 106 -18.40 4.29 -5.31
C GLN A 106 -17.16 3.38 -5.28
N ARG A 107 -16.41 3.30 -6.39
CA ARG A 107 -15.14 2.54 -6.44
C ARG A 107 -14.11 3.09 -5.46
N ARG A 108 -14.00 4.41 -5.33
CA ARG A 108 -13.12 5.05 -4.35
C ARG A 108 -13.57 4.74 -2.92
N TYR A 109 -14.86 4.90 -2.63
CA TYR A 109 -15.43 4.61 -1.32
C TYR A 109 -15.17 3.17 -0.89
N LYS A 110 -15.41 2.19 -1.77
CA LYS A 110 -15.09 0.77 -1.51
C LYS A 110 -13.61 0.53 -1.21
N LYS A 111 -12.70 1.26 -1.87
CA LYS A 111 -11.25 1.18 -1.59
C LYS A 111 -10.90 1.79 -0.24
N ASP A 112 -11.53 2.90 0.12
CA ASP A 112 -11.32 3.57 1.40
C ASP A 112 -11.85 2.71 2.56
N LEU A 113 -13.00 2.03 2.38
CA LEU A 113 -13.50 1.04 3.35
C LEU A 113 -12.50 -0.09 3.62
N ALA A 114 -11.82 -0.57 2.57
CA ALA A 114 -10.79 -1.61 2.73
C ALA A 114 -9.49 -1.09 3.37
N TYR A 115 -9.25 0.23 3.32
CA TYR A 115 -8.09 0.87 3.93
C TYR A 115 -8.30 1.10 5.44
N ILE A 116 -9.53 1.44 5.85
CA ILE A 116 -9.87 1.68 7.25
C ILE A 116 -9.88 0.35 8.01
N LYS A 117 -9.02 0.23 9.03
CA LYS A 117 -8.99 -0.91 9.95
C LYS A 117 -9.55 -0.46 11.30
N PRO A 118 -10.75 -0.91 11.70
CA PRO A 118 -11.33 -0.55 12.99
C PRO A 118 -10.49 -1.07 14.15
N ASN A 119 -10.31 -0.25 15.17
CA ASN A 119 -9.72 -0.68 16.43
C ASN A 119 -10.84 -1.17 17.36
N MET A 120 -10.94 -2.49 17.52
CA MET A 120 -12.01 -3.10 18.31
C MET A 120 -11.87 -2.80 19.80
N ALA A 121 -10.65 -2.62 20.31
CA ALA A 121 -10.43 -2.33 21.73
C ALA A 121 -10.94 -0.93 22.10
N THR A 122 -10.71 0.09 21.25
CA THR A 122 -11.25 1.44 21.49
C THR A 122 -12.77 1.46 21.35
N TYR A 123 -13.30 0.71 20.38
CA TYR A 123 -14.75 0.57 20.20
C TYR A 123 -15.41 -0.10 21.42
N ASN A 124 -14.84 -1.20 21.93
CA ASN A 124 -15.36 -1.90 23.10
C ASN A 124 -15.31 -1.01 24.35
N LYS A 125 -14.24 -0.24 24.56
CA LYS A 125 -14.17 0.73 25.67
C LYS A 125 -15.27 1.80 25.59
N GLN A 126 -15.51 2.35 24.40
CA GLN A 126 -16.59 3.33 24.20
C GLN A 126 -17.97 2.69 24.40
N LYS A 127 -18.13 1.44 23.97
CA LYS A 127 -19.35 0.65 24.18
C LYS A 127 -19.61 0.35 25.66
N GLU A 128 -18.58 -0.03 26.41
CA GLU A 128 -18.67 -0.23 27.87
C GLU A 128 -19.10 1.06 28.59
N GLN A 129 -18.48 2.19 28.24
CA GLN A 129 -18.83 3.50 28.79
C GLN A 129 -20.29 3.89 28.50
N ALA A 130 -20.74 3.70 27.25
CA ALA A 130 -22.11 4.04 26.87
C ALA A 130 -23.16 3.13 27.50
N LEU A 131 -22.80 1.87 27.80
CA LEU A 131 -23.68 0.92 28.48
C LEU A 131 -23.56 1.00 30.02
N GLY A 132 -22.64 1.80 30.55
CA GLY A 132 -22.39 1.91 32.00
C GLY A 132 -21.75 0.66 32.63
N LEU A 133 -21.11 -0.21 31.84
CA LEU A 133 -20.42 -1.40 32.35
C LEU A 133 -19.02 -1.04 32.89
N PRO A 134 -18.50 -1.80 33.86
CA PRO A 134 -17.11 -1.64 34.29
C PRO A 134 -16.14 -1.96 33.14
N PRO A 135 -14.95 -1.33 33.12
CA PRO A 135 -14.00 -1.51 32.04
C PRO A 135 -13.49 -2.95 31.98
N GLY A 136 -13.45 -3.53 30.78
CA GLY A 136 -12.98 -4.91 30.53
C GLY A 136 -14.06 -5.99 30.64
N THR A 137 -15.34 -5.61 30.69
CA THR A 137 -16.46 -6.56 30.72
C THR A 137 -16.82 -7.09 29.33
N ILE A 138 -16.54 -6.33 28.27
CA ILE A 138 -16.82 -6.70 26.88
C ILE A 138 -15.54 -7.27 26.26
N THR A 139 -15.42 -8.60 26.36
CA THR A 139 -14.48 -9.40 25.58
C THR A 139 -15.16 -9.93 24.31
N ASP A 140 -14.38 -10.31 23.29
CA ASP A 140 -14.88 -10.69 21.96
C ASP A 140 -15.98 -11.78 21.97
N ASP A 141 -16.09 -12.57 23.06
CA ASP A 141 -17.05 -13.68 23.22
C ASP A 141 -18.42 -13.28 23.81
N SER A 142 -18.57 -12.10 24.41
CA SER A 142 -19.81 -11.67 25.08
C SER A 142 -20.58 -10.63 24.27
N SER A 143 -21.34 -11.09 23.27
CA SER A 143 -22.05 -10.19 22.32
C SER A 143 -23.56 -10.04 22.56
N ASN A 144 -24.14 -10.68 23.59
CA ASN A 144 -25.57 -10.53 23.93
C ASN A 144 -25.76 -9.67 25.19
N ALA A 145 -25.62 -8.35 25.04
CA ALA A 145 -26.12 -7.39 26.02
C ALA A 145 -27.48 -6.85 25.55
N ASP A 146 -28.43 -6.70 26.48
CA ASP A 146 -29.76 -6.14 26.22
C ASP A 146 -29.65 -4.76 25.54
N LYS A 147 -30.20 -4.65 24.33
CA LYS A 147 -30.11 -3.45 23.49
C LYS A 147 -30.94 -2.26 24.01
N SER A 148 -31.67 -2.44 25.12
CA SER A 148 -32.66 -1.46 25.60
C SER A 148 -32.05 -0.22 26.27
N SER A 149 -30.79 -0.27 26.74
CA SER A 149 -30.11 0.85 27.43
C SER A 149 -29.09 1.58 26.54
N THR A 150 -29.29 1.56 25.21
CA THR A 150 -28.23 1.89 24.23
C THR A 150 -28.42 3.20 23.48
N VAL A 151 -29.35 4.07 23.88
CA VAL A 151 -29.73 5.27 23.11
C VAL A 151 -28.52 6.16 22.77
N ASP A 152 -27.52 6.22 23.65
CA ASP A 152 -26.29 7.00 23.42
C ASP A 152 -25.33 6.38 22.39
N LEU A 153 -25.30 5.05 22.27
CA LEU A 153 -24.41 4.30 21.37
C LEU A 153 -25.05 3.95 20.03
N TYR A 154 -26.27 3.41 20.05
CA TYR A 154 -27.07 3.07 18.88
C TYR A 154 -28.11 4.17 18.65
N ARG A 155 -27.62 5.33 18.23
CA ARG A 155 -28.45 6.51 17.96
C ARG A 155 -29.32 6.29 16.73
N GLU A 156 -30.61 6.57 16.87
CA GLU A 156 -31.56 6.62 15.76
C GLU A 156 -31.48 7.97 15.03
N ALA A 157 -32.01 8.01 13.80
CA ALA A 157 -31.97 9.21 12.94
C ALA A 157 -32.63 10.44 13.59
N ASP A 158 -33.61 10.21 14.47
CA ASP A 158 -34.38 11.26 15.15
C ASP A 158 -33.80 11.66 16.51
N SER A 159 -32.60 11.17 16.88
CA SER A 159 -31.96 11.52 18.15
C SER A 159 -31.46 12.97 18.16
N LEU A 160 -31.77 13.70 19.25
CA LEU A 160 -31.37 15.11 19.42
C LEU A 160 -29.92 15.29 19.90
N ILE A 161 -29.22 14.20 20.22
CA ILE A 161 -27.86 14.22 20.75
C ILE A 161 -26.89 14.38 19.55
N TYR A 162 -26.44 15.61 19.29
CA TYR A 162 -25.57 15.97 18.17
C TYR A 162 -24.39 16.82 18.64
N ALA A 163 -23.22 16.60 18.02
CA ALA A 163 -21.97 17.35 18.28
C ALA A 163 -21.28 17.19 19.65
N ASP A 164 -21.64 16.18 20.44
CA ASP A 164 -20.96 15.91 21.73
C ASP A 164 -19.61 15.18 21.60
N HIS A 165 -19.33 14.57 20.45
CA HIS A 165 -18.11 13.80 20.24
C HIS A 165 -16.89 14.70 20.02
N LYS A 166 -15.93 14.62 20.94
CA LYS A 166 -14.61 15.23 20.80
C LYS A 166 -13.59 14.13 20.46
N PRO A 167 -13.18 14.01 19.18
CA PRO A 167 -12.21 13.01 18.77
C PRO A 167 -10.87 13.26 19.46
N THR A 168 -10.09 12.19 19.63
CA THR A 168 -8.72 12.31 20.14
C THR A 168 -7.80 12.89 19.07
N ASP A 169 -6.71 13.54 19.48
CA ASP A 169 -5.70 14.08 18.55
C ASP A 169 -5.11 12.97 17.66
N GLU A 170 -4.95 11.75 18.18
CA GLU A 170 -4.47 10.60 17.40
C GLU A 170 -5.43 10.24 16.24
N ASP A 171 -6.74 10.35 16.47
CA ASP A 171 -7.74 10.04 15.44
C ASP A 171 -7.83 11.16 14.40
N LEU A 172 -7.63 12.42 14.82
CA LEU A 172 -7.46 13.55 13.92
C LEU A 172 -6.22 13.37 13.04
N ASP A 173 -5.09 12.95 13.60
CA ASP A 173 -3.86 12.68 12.86
C ASP A 173 -4.02 11.56 11.84
N LYS A 174 -4.74 10.48 12.18
CA LYS A 174 -5.06 9.41 11.21
C LYS A 174 -5.89 9.95 10.04
N LEU A 175 -6.89 10.80 10.32
CA LEU A 175 -7.73 11.41 9.29
C LEU A 175 -6.91 12.34 8.39
N THR A 176 -6.10 13.24 8.97
CA THR A 176 -5.30 14.20 8.21
C THR A 176 -4.28 13.50 7.32
N ASN A 177 -3.61 12.45 7.83
CA ASN A 177 -2.71 11.61 7.04
C ASN A 177 -3.42 10.95 5.86
N LYS A 178 -4.62 10.38 6.08
CA LYS A 178 -5.43 9.78 5.00
C LYS A 178 -5.87 10.83 3.96
N VAL A 179 -6.23 12.03 4.39
CA VAL A 179 -6.59 13.14 3.48
C VAL A 179 -5.38 13.58 2.65
N ASN A 180 -4.21 13.70 3.26
CA ASN A 180 -2.97 14.03 2.54
C ASN A 180 -2.63 12.95 1.50
N ASP A 181 -2.75 11.67 1.86
CA ASP A 181 -2.58 10.55 0.92
C ASP A 181 -3.58 10.62 -0.24
N ASP A 182 -4.85 10.97 0.02
CA ASP A 182 -5.87 11.18 -1.01
C ASP A 182 -5.49 12.31 -1.97
N ILE A 183 -4.97 13.42 -1.45
CA ILE A 183 -4.50 14.57 -2.24
C ILE A 183 -3.31 14.15 -3.12
N HIS A 184 -2.35 13.42 -2.56
CA HIS A 184 -1.20 12.90 -3.31
C HIS A 184 -1.63 11.92 -4.41
N ARG A 185 -2.55 10.99 -4.13
CA ARG A 185 -3.12 10.07 -5.12
C ARG A 185 -3.85 10.81 -6.23
N ARG A 186 -4.63 11.85 -5.91
CA ARG A 186 -5.33 12.69 -6.89
C ARG A 186 -4.36 13.43 -7.80
N LYS A 187 -3.30 14.03 -7.24
CA LYS A 187 -2.25 14.73 -8.00
C LYS A 187 -1.55 13.79 -8.99
N ASN A 188 -1.31 12.54 -8.57
CA ASN A 188 -0.63 11.53 -9.38
C ASN A 188 -1.55 10.69 -10.28
N PHE A 189 -2.84 11.05 -10.39
CA PHE A 189 -3.81 10.32 -11.22
C PHE A 189 -3.44 10.38 -12.71
N SER A 190 -3.10 11.57 -13.20
CA SER A 190 -2.60 11.77 -14.58
C SER A 190 -1.06 11.76 -14.57
N ARG A 191 -0.48 10.59 -14.81
CA ARG A 191 0.99 10.44 -14.89
C ARG A 191 1.53 11.02 -16.20
N LYS A 192 2.57 11.84 -16.11
CA LYS A 192 3.31 12.32 -17.29
C LYS A 192 4.01 11.11 -17.93
N ARG A 193 3.72 10.87 -19.21
CA ARG A 193 4.41 9.84 -19.99
C ARG A 193 5.79 10.36 -20.40
N PRO A 194 6.84 9.54 -20.37
CA PRO A 194 8.13 9.93 -20.94
C PRO A 194 7.93 10.24 -22.42
N GLU A 195 8.63 11.25 -22.90
CA GLU A 195 8.63 11.60 -24.30
C GLU A 195 9.41 10.53 -25.07
N LYS A 196 8.79 9.99 -26.12
CA LYS A 196 9.45 9.06 -27.04
C LYS A 196 10.27 9.89 -28.03
N GLU A 197 11.42 9.36 -28.47
CA GLU A 197 12.22 9.93 -29.55
C GLU A 197 11.50 9.72 -30.89
N GLU A 198 10.40 10.45 -31.09
CA GLU A 198 9.66 10.52 -32.35
C GLU A 198 9.88 11.89 -32.99
N ASP A 199 9.68 11.95 -34.30
CA ASP A 199 9.78 13.20 -35.05
C ASP A 199 8.78 14.24 -34.52
N LYS A 200 9.29 15.43 -34.20
CA LYS A 200 8.50 16.50 -33.60
C LYS A 200 7.61 17.14 -34.66
N THR A 201 6.32 16.83 -34.61
CA THR A 201 5.27 17.39 -35.48
C THR A 201 4.62 18.66 -34.93
N TYR A 202 5.17 19.26 -33.87
CA TYR A 202 4.57 20.40 -33.17
C TYR A 202 5.59 21.51 -32.86
N ILE A 203 5.11 22.74 -32.82
CA ILE A 203 5.93 23.95 -32.52
C ILE A 203 5.79 24.36 -31.04
N ASN A 204 4.60 24.20 -30.43
CA ASN A 204 4.35 24.56 -29.03
C ASN A 204 3.66 23.42 -28.25
N ASP A 205 3.64 23.50 -26.92
CA ASP A 205 3.06 22.46 -26.07
C ASP A 205 1.54 22.30 -26.25
N ARG A 206 0.82 23.39 -26.53
CA ARG A 206 -0.63 23.33 -26.81
C ARG A 206 -0.92 22.54 -28.09
N ASN A 207 -0.10 22.75 -29.11
CA ASN A 207 -0.11 22.05 -30.38
C ASN A 207 0.27 20.58 -30.18
N LYS A 208 1.27 20.27 -29.33
CA LYS A 208 1.56 18.88 -28.93
C LYS A 208 0.35 18.18 -28.33
N VAL A 209 -0.36 18.82 -27.40
CA VAL A 209 -1.56 18.26 -26.77
C VAL A 209 -2.68 18.09 -27.79
N PHE A 210 -2.86 19.06 -28.69
CA PHE A 210 -3.84 18.99 -29.77
C PHE A 210 -3.54 17.86 -30.76
N ASN A 211 -2.31 17.76 -31.27
CA ASN A 211 -1.87 16.67 -32.15
C ASN A 211 -2.03 15.31 -31.46
N ASN A 212 -1.70 15.21 -30.17
CA ASN A 212 -1.95 14.00 -29.38
C ASN A 212 -3.44 13.66 -29.27
N LYS A 213 -4.33 14.66 -29.18
CA LYS A 213 -5.78 14.44 -29.20
C LYS A 213 -6.22 13.90 -30.56
N ILE A 214 -5.81 14.53 -31.67
CA ILE A 214 -6.11 14.09 -33.03
C ILE A 214 -5.61 12.66 -33.25
N ASN A 215 -4.37 12.38 -32.86
CA ASN A 215 -3.76 11.06 -32.95
C ASN A 215 -4.59 9.98 -32.23
N ARG A 216 -5.19 10.26 -31.06
CA ARG A 216 -6.02 9.28 -30.35
C ARG A 216 -7.29 8.88 -31.11
N TYR A 217 -7.89 9.79 -31.87
CA TYR A 217 -9.15 9.53 -32.57
C TYR A 217 -8.94 9.06 -34.02
N PHE A 218 -7.97 9.64 -34.72
CA PHE A 218 -7.83 9.47 -36.17
C PHE A 218 -6.74 8.48 -36.58
N ASN A 219 -5.76 8.17 -35.72
CA ASN A 219 -4.67 7.26 -36.10
C ASN A 219 -5.14 5.88 -36.56
N GLN A 220 -6.26 5.40 -36.04
CA GLN A 220 -6.84 4.13 -36.47
C GLN A 220 -7.29 4.16 -37.93
N TYR A 221 -7.77 5.31 -38.41
CA TYR A 221 -8.30 5.48 -39.77
C TYR A 221 -7.26 6.02 -40.76
N THR A 222 -6.25 6.77 -40.29
CA THR A 222 -5.24 7.40 -41.15
C THR A 222 -3.92 6.63 -41.18
N LYS A 223 -3.91 5.37 -40.76
CA LYS A 223 -2.70 4.55 -40.66
C LYS A 223 -2.04 4.35 -42.02
N GLU A 224 -2.81 3.97 -43.03
CA GLU A 224 -2.33 3.73 -44.40
C GLU A 224 -1.75 5.01 -45.02
N ILE A 225 -2.42 6.15 -44.83
CA ILE A 225 -1.96 7.45 -45.30
C ILE A 225 -0.59 7.79 -44.68
N ARG A 226 -0.43 7.57 -43.36
CA ARG A 226 0.84 7.79 -42.67
C ARG A 226 1.94 6.86 -43.18
N GLU A 227 1.67 5.57 -43.29
CA GLU A 227 2.62 4.58 -43.82
C GLU A 227 3.02 4.91 -45.27
N SER A 228 2.11 5.44 -46.09
CA SER A 228 2.43 5.91 -47.44
C SER A 228 3.30 7.17 -47.46
N PHE A 229 3.10 8.11 -46.53
CA PHE A 229 4.02 9.25 -46.37
C PHE A 229 5.41 8.81 -45.93
N GLU A 230 5.51 7.85 -45.00
CA GLU A 230 6.78 7.28 -44.54
C GLU A 230 7.49 6.48 -45.66
N ARG A 231 6.73 5.85 -46.56
CA ARG A 231 7.24 5.16 -47.76
C ARG A 231 7.54 6.07 -48.95
N GLY A 232 7.38 7.40 -48.80
CA GLY A 232 7.72 8.35 -49.87
C GLY A 232 6.65 8.52 -50.94
N THR A 233 5.36 8.43 -50.57
CA THR A 233 4.19 8.71 -51.43
C THR A 233 4.07 7.80 -52.67
N ALA A 234 4.61 6.58 -52.62
CA ALA A 234 4.28 5.54 -53.58
C ALA A 234 2.92 4.94 -53.23
N LEU A 235 1.95 5.08 -54.15
CA LEU A 235 0.66 4.36 -54.13
C LEU A 235 0.88 2.89 -54.47
#